data_AF-A0A4Q2QWX0-F1
#
_entry.id   AF-A0A4Q2QWX0-F1
#
_cell.length_a   1.000
_cell.length_b   1.000
_cell.length_c   1.000
_cell.angle_alpha   90.00
_cell.angle_beta   90.00
_cell.angle_gamma   90.00
#
_symmetry.space_group_name_H-M   'P 1'
#
loop_
_entity.id
_entity.type
_entity.pdbx_description
1 polymer ?
#
loop_
_entity_poly.entity_id
_entity_poly.type
_entity_poly.pdbx_seq_one_letter_code
_entity_poly.pdbx_strand_id
1 'polypeptide(L)'
;MTNSQSDFPLNDQNFQADLLKIKKVFADLITQASDGKIPIRSSHVHGLHHFEELYIRARAGMCSVLGYPVMVVSTISVKEPGTGIFRALLAELKCIADEQNYILKIENVLPPLFRKYLIQEGFVFPGEPWMCGSGYWFKNPQVLHENIELLSV
;
A
#
# COMPACT_ATOMS: atom_id res chain seq x y z
N MET A 1 -15.27 -31.63 -1.40
CA MET A 1 -15.87 -30.72 -2.39
C MET A 1 -14.97 -29.48 -2.43
N THR A 2 -14.16 -29.36 -3.46
CA THR A 2 -13.18 -28.28 -3.65
C THR A 2 -13.92 -27.04 -4.17
N ASN A 3 -14.18 -26.08 -3.29
CA ASN A 3 -14.83 -24.83 -3.67
C ASN A 3 -13.92 -24.02 -4.59
N SER A 4 -14.33 -23.92 -5.85
CA SER A 4 -13.83 -23.08 -6.94
C SER A 4 -14.04 -21.57 -6.72
N GLN A 5 -13.99 -21.10 -5.46
CA GLN A 5 -14.17 -19.69 -5.06
C GLN A 5 -12.87 -19.03 -4.57
N SER A 6 -11.71 -19.70 -4.68
CA SER A 6 -10.44 -19.23 -4.10
C SER A 6 -9.72 -18.13 -4.87
N ASP A 7 -10.11 -17.85 -6.12
CA ASP A 7 -9.29 -17.04 -7.04
C ASP A 7 -9.97 -15.72 -7.45
N PHE A 8 -11.17 -15.43 -6.93
CA PHE A 8 -11.76 -14.10 -7.05
C PHE A 8 -11.12 -13.18 -6.00
N PRO A 9 -10.59 -12.00 -6.37
CA PRO A 9 -10.80 -11.24 -7.60
C PRO A 9 -9.67 -11.32 -8.65
N LEU A 10 -8.68 -12.21 -8.52
CA LEU A 10 -7.55 -12.28 -9.45
C LEU A 10 -7.97 -12.64 -10.88
N ASN A 11 -9.06 -13.38 -11.06
CA ASN A 11 -9.59 -13.70 -12.40
C ASN A 11 -10.58 -12.64 -12.95
N ASP A 12 -10.85 -11.56 -12.21
CA ASP A 12 -11.71 -10.47 -12.66
C ASP A 12 -10.96 -9.53 -13.61
N GLN A 13 -11.44 -9.40 -14.86
CA GLN A 13 -10.83 -8.54 -15.87
C GLN A 13 -10.82 -7.06 -15.47
N ASN A 14 -11.84 -6.60 -14.75
CA ASN A 14 -11.91 -5.22 -14.27
C ASN A 14 -10.90 -4.99 -13.15
N PHE A 15 -10.72 -5.96 -12.25
CA PHE A 15 -9.69 -5.89 -11.22
C PHE A 15 -8.28 -5.89 -11.84
N GLN A 16 -8.04 -6.72 -12.86
CA GLN A 16 -6.76 -6.72 -13.58
C GLN A 16 -6.49 -5.39 -14.31
N ALA A 17 -7.52 -4.78 -14.91
CA ALA A 17 -7.41 -3.46 -15.52
C ALA A 17 -7.11 -2.36 -14.48
N ASP A 18 -7.80 -2.39 -13.34
CA ASP A 18 -7.54 -1.49 -12.21
C ASP A 18 -6.10 -1.65 -11.71
N LEU A 19 -5.64 -2.89 -11.51
CA LEU A 19 -4.31 -3.21 -11.04
C LEU A 19 -3.22 -2.70 -11.99
N LEU A 20 -3.38 -2.91 -13.30
CA LEU A 20 -2.46 -2.41 -14.32
C LEU A 20 -2.35 -0.88 -14.26
N LYS A 21 -3.49 -0.19 -14.09
CA LYS A 21 -3.53 1.26 -13.98
C LYS A 21 -2.83 1.75 -12.71
N ILE A 22 -3.10 1.12 -11.57
CA ILE A 22 -2.48 1.44 -10.29
C ILE A 22 -0.96 1.22 -10.37
N LYS A 23 -0.51 0.08 -10.89
CA LYS A 23 0.91 -0.25 -11.13
C LYS A 23 1.60 0.82 -11.97
N LYS A 24 0.98 1.22 -13.09
CA LYS A 24 1.52 2.25 -13.98
C LYS A 24 1.66 3.60 -13.27
N VAL A 25 0.62 4.07 -12.58
CA VAL A 25 0.68 5.36 -11.88
C VAL A 25 1.75 5.32 -10.78
N PHE A 26 1.87 4.22 -10.02
CA PHE A 26 2.94 4.10 -9.02
C PHE A 26 4.34 4.16 -9.62
N ALA A 27 4.59 3.42 -10.69
CA ALA A 27 5.87 3.42 -11.38
C ALA A 27 6.23 4.84 -11.85
N ASP A 28 5.29 5.52 -12.52
CA ASP A 28 5.47 6.90 -12.99
C ASP A 28 5.79 7.85 -11.82
N LEU A 29 5.07 7.74 -10.69
CA LEU A 29 5.29 8.59 -9.52
C LEU A 29 6.65 8.33 -8.87
N ILE A 30 7.10 7.07 -8.76
CA ILE A 30 8.40 6.72 -8.17
C ILE A 30 9.54 7.23 -9.05
N THR A 31 9.48 7.05 -10.37
CA THR A 31 10.47 7.60 -11.30
C THR A 31 10.53 9.13 -11.18
N GLN A 32 9.38 9.81 -11.23
CA GLN A 32 9.33 11.26 -11.08
C GLN A 32 9.80 11.78 -9.72
N ALA A 33 9.57 11.02 -8.64
CA ALA A 33 10.06 11.37 -7.31
C ALA A 33 11.57 11.14 -7.18
N SER A 34 12.12 10.14 -7.87
CA SER A 34 13.54 9.78 -7.79
C SER A 34 14.40 10.73 -8.65
N ASP A 35 13.92 11.08 -9.84
CA ASP A 35 14.65 11.91 -10.80
C ASP A 35 14.37 13.42 -10.62
N GLY A 36 13.26 13.74 -9.95
CA GLY A 36 12.79 15.10 -9.75
C GLY A 36 13.49 15.83 -8.61
N LYS A 37 13.52 17.17 -8.69
CA LYS A 37 13.98 18.03 -7.58
C LYS A 37 13.12 17.90 -6.31
N ILE A 38 11.87 17.49 -6.46
CA ILE A 38 10.92 17.32 -5.36
C ILE A 38 10.74 15.81 -5.15
N PRO A 39 11.26 15.25 -4.05
CA PRO A 39 11.36 13.80 -3.79
C PRO A 39 10.03 13.12 -3.39
N ILE A 40 8.90 13.81 -3.59
CA ILE A 40 7.55 13.33 -3.27
C ILE A 40 6.63 13.63 -4.45
N ARG A 41 5.88 12.63 -4.90
CA ARG A 41 4.86 12.75 -5.94
C ARG A 41 3.57 12.07 -5.50
N SER A 42 2.42 12.62 -5.84
CA SER A 42 1.12 12.06 -5.45
C SER A 42 0.13 12.17 -6.61
N SER A 43 -0.80 11.22 -6.70
CA SER A 43 -1.87 11.24 -7.69
C SER A 43 -3.12 10.57 -7.14
N HIS A 44 -4.27 11.07 -7.56
CA HIS A 44 -5.50 10.28 -7.58
C HIS A 44 -5.44 9.33 -8.78
N VAL A 45 -5.73 8.04 -8.58
CA VAL A 45 -5.93 7.07 -9.65
C VAL A 45 -7.39 7.07 -10.07
N HIS A 46 -7.70 7.85 -11.10
CA HIS A 46 -9.07 7.98 -11.61
C HIS A 46 -9.56 6.75 -12.36
N GLY A 47 -10.88 6.63 -12.54
CA GLY A 47 -11.50 5.68 -13.48
C GLY A 47 -11.18 4.23 -13.18
N LEU A 48 -11.28 3.85 -11.91
CA LEU A 48 -11.18 2.49 -11.43
C LEU A 48 -12.58 1.87 -11.31
N HIS A 49 -12.67 0.58 -11.62
CA HIS A 49 -13.91 -0.18 -11.63
C HIS A 49 -14.37 -0.51 -10.21
N HIS A 50 -13.45 -0.94 -9.34
CA HIS A 50 -13.80 -1.43 -8.00
C HIS A 50 -13.53 -0.42 -6.88
N PHE A 51 -12.86 0.68 -7.17
CA PHE A 51 -12.49 1.70 -6.19
C PHE A 51 -13.24 3.00 -6.47
N GLU A 52 -13.80 3.62 -5.43
CA GLU A 52 -14.39 4.96 -5.52
C GLU A 52 -13.29 6.02 -5.51
N GLU A 53 -12.34 5.85 -4.59
CA GLU A 53 -11.24 6.78 -4.36
C GLU A 53 -9.97 5.95 -4.13
N LEU A 54 -8.88 6.34 -4.81
CA LEU A 54 -7.56 5.78 -4.55
C LEU A 54 -6.50 6.87 -4.74
N TYR A 55 -5.97 7.37 -3.63
CA TYR A 55 -4.86 8.32 -3.65
C TYR A 55 -3.58 7.61 -3.26
N ILE A 56 -2.59 7.78 -4.11
CA ILE A 56 -1.29 7.15 -3.95
C ILE A 56 -0.18 8.18 -4.01
N ARG A 57 0.93 7.86 -3.33
CA ARG A 57 2.10 8.73 -3.25
C ARG A 57 3.37 7.89 -3.34
N ALA A 58 4.37 8.47 -3.97
CA ALA A 58 5.74 8.00 -3.98
C ALA A 58 6.60 8.94 -3.13
N ARG A 59 7.49 8.37 -2.31
CA ARG A 59 8.58 9.11 -1.66
C ARG A 59 9.90 8.44 -2.02
N ALA A 60 10.89 9.23 -2.42
CA ALA A 60 12.21 8.75 -2.82
C ALA A 60 13.32 9.66 -2.29
N GLY A 61 14.58 9.34 -2.55
CA GLY A 61 15.73 10.15 -2.17
C GLY A 61 15.73 10.49 -0.66
N MET A 62 15.80 11.77 -0.33
CA MET A 62 15.79 12.24 1.07
C MET A 62 14.46 12.05 1.81
N CYS A 63 13.40 11.65 1.11
CA CYS A 63 12.10 11.32 1.71
C CYS A 63 11.83 9.80 1.78
N SER A 64 12.82 8.98 1.40
CA SER A 64 12.84 7.55 1.67
C SER A 64 12.77 7.27 3.18
N VAL A 65 12.31 6.08 3.54
CA VAL A 65 12.26 5.61 4.93
C VAL A 65 13.30 4.51 5.07
N LEU A 66 14.21 4.64 6.04
CA LEU A 66 15.32 3.69 6.27
C LEU A 66 16.18 3.43 5.01
N GLY A 67 16.28 4.43 4.13
CA GLY A 67 16.99 4.33 2.85
C GLY A 67 16.18 3.71 1.70
N TYR A 68 14.96 3.23 1.94
CA TYR A 68 14.11 2.62 0.92
C TYR A 68 13.05 3.60 0.38
N PRO A 69 12.82 3.65 -0.95
CA PRO A 69 11.68 4.35 -1.51
C PRO A 69 10.37 3.84 -0.90
N VAL A 70 9.38 4.72 -0.78
CA VAL A 70 8.11 4.43 -0.12
C VAL A 70 6.98 4.50 -1.11
N MET A 71 6.27 3.39 -1.24
CA MET A 71 5.00 3.27 -1.94
C MET A 71 3.88 3.52 -0.93
N VAL A 72 3.16 4.63 -1.07
CA VAL A 72 2.17 5.09 -0.10
C VAL A 72 0.76 4.98 -0.68
N VAL A 73 -0.14 4.32 0.04
CA VAL A 73 -1.60 4.41 -0.16
C VAL A 73 -2.14 5.40 0.87
N SER A 74 -2.45 6.62 0.41
CA SER A 74 -2.89 7.71 1.29
C SER A 74 -4.38 7.68 1.58
N THR A 75 -5.18 7.20 0.64
CA THR A 75 -6.64 7.05 0.80
C THR A 75 -7.11 5.94 -0.12
N ILE A 76 -8.03 5.11 0.37
CA ILE A 76 -8.64 4.05 -0.41
C ILE A 76 -10.09 3.82 0.02
N SER A 77 -10.99 3.76 -0.96
CA SER A 77 -12.38 3.35 -0.79
C SER A 77 -12.74 2.32 -1.85
N VAL A 78 -13.28 1.18 -1.43
CA VAL A 78 -13.76 0.10 -2.31
C VAL A 78 -15.27 0.24 -2.47
N LYS A 79 -15.78 0.20 -3.70
CA LYS A 79 -17.22 0.33 -4.01
C LYS A 79 -18.07 -0.74 -3.33
N GLU A 80 -17.54 -1.97 -3.31
CA GLU A 80 -18.24 -3.13 -2.76
C GLU A 80 -17.38 -3.78 -1.65
N PRO A 81 -17.55 -3.35 -0.38
CA PRO A 81 -16.88 -3.98 0.75
C PRO A 81 -17.24 -5.47 0.90
N GLY A 82 -16.33 -6.27 1.45
CA GLY A 82 -16.56 -7.71 1.70
C GLY A 82 -16.27 -8.63 0.50
N THR A 83 -15.96 -8.06 -0.67
CA THR A 83 -15.63 -8.81 -1.92
C THR A 83 -14.20 -9.33 -1.98
N GLY A 84 -13.33 -8.93 -1.05
CA GLY A 84 -11.91 -9.28 -1.06
C GLY A 84 -11.04 -8.42 -1.99
N ILE A 85 -11.60 -7.45 -2.72
CA ILE A 85 -10.87 -6.55 -3.63
C ILE A 85 -9.68 -5.86 -2.94
N PHE A 86 -9.89 -5.28 -1.75
CA PHE A 86 -8.79 -4.63 -1.03
C PHE A 86 -7.69 -5.63 -0.65
N ARG A 87 -8.05 -6.83 -0.19
CA ARG A 87 -7.08 -7.86 0.17
C ARG A 87 -6.23 -8.28 -1.03
N ALA A 88 -6.85 -8.44 -2.19
CA ALA A 88 -6.14 -8.78 -3.42
C ALA A 88 -5.22 -7.64 -3.88
N LEU A 89 -5.69 -6.39 -3.84
CA LEU A 89 -4.85 -5.24 -4.11
C LEU A 89 -3.66 -5.20 -3.14
N LEU A 90 -3.90 -5.39 -1.85
CA LEU A 90 -2.85 -5.37 -0.82
C LEU A 90 -1.79 -6.44 -1.07
N ALA A 91 -2.19 -7.65 -1.45
CA ALA A 91 -1.27 -8.73 -1.82
C ALA A 91 -0.39 -8.33 -3.01
N GLU A 92 -0.99 -7.79 -4.08
CA GLU A 92 -0.25 -7.33 -5.25
C GLU A 92 0.70 -6.17 -4.95
N LEU A 93 0.27 -5.22 -4.12
CA LEU A 93 1.12 -4.11 -3.68
C LEU A 93 2.32 -4.61 -2.87
N LYS A 94 2.15 -5.64 -2.03
CA LYS A 94 3.28 -6.27 -1.32
C LYS A 94 4.23 -6.96 -2.29
N CYS A 95 3.73 -7.66 -3.31
CA CYS A 95 4.58 -8.27 -4.34
C CYS A 95 5.43 -7.22 -5.06
N ILE A 96 4.83 -6.11 -5.51
CA ILE A 96 5.56 -5.00 -6.14
C ILE A 96 6.61 -4.43 -5.17
N ALA A 97 6.23 -4.19 -3.92
CA ALA A 97 7.13 -3.63 -2.93
C ALA A 97 8.31 -4.57 -2.62
N ASP A 98 8.10 -5.88 -2.61
CA ASP A 98 9.18 -6.85 -2.45
C ASP A 98 10.13 -6.85 -3.65
N GLU A 99 9.58 -7.02 -4.87
CA GLU A 99 10.33 -7.07 -6.13
C GLU A 99 11.19 -5.82 -6.34
N GLN A 100 10.65 -4.65 -6.00
CA GLN A 100 11.30 -3.37 -6.19
C GLN A 100 12.04 -2.87 -4.94
N ASN A 101 12.00 -3.63 -3.84
CA ASN A 101 12.64 -3.29 -2.57
C ASN A 101 12.14 -1.94 -1.97
N TYR A 102 10.83 -1.73 -2.01
CA TYR A 102 10.15 -0.56 -1.44
C TYR A 102 9.55 -0.87 -0.07
N ILE A 103 9.37 0.17 0.74
CA ILE A 103 8.47 0.12 1.89
C ILE A 103 7.06 0.45 1.42
N LEU A 104 6.10 -0.42 1.72
CA LEU A 104 4.68 -0.13 1.51
C LEU A 104 4.11 0.53 2.76
N LYS A 105 3.48 1.70 2.60
CA LYS A 105 2.86 2.47 3.67
C LYS A 105 1.36 2.64 3.40
N ILE A 106 0.52 2.35 4.40
CA ILE A 106 -0.90 2.71 4.40
C ILE A 106 -1.08 3.85 5.41
N GLU A 107 -1.49 5.03 4.94
CA GLU A 107 -1.68 6.21 5.82
C GLU A 107 -3.07 6.23 6.46
N ASN A 108 -3.18 7.00 7.55
CA ASN A 108 -4.46 7.35 8.19
C ASN A 108 -5.34 6.13 8.51
N VAL A 109 -4.73 5.08 9.06
CA VAL A 109 -5.45 3.91 9.55
C VAL A 109 -6.14 4.30 10.86
N LEU A 110 -7.39 4.75 10.76
CA LEU A 110 -8.22 5.17 11.90
C LEU A 110 -8.98 4.00 12.55
N PRO A 111 -9.64 3.10 11.79
CA PRO A 111 -10.48 2.08 12.41
C PRO A 111 -9.63 0.99 13.10
N PRO A 112 -9.88 0.66 14.38
CA PRO A 112 -9.12 -0.38 15.09
C PRO A 112 -9.17 -1.76 14.43
N LEU A 113 -10.32 -2.13 13.85
CA LEU A 113 -10.48 -3.38 13.12
C LEU A 113 -9.61 -3.41 11.86
N PHE A 114 -9.48 -2.27 11.17
CA PHE A 114 -8.63 -2.17 9.99
C PHE A 114 -7.15 -2.24 10.35
N ARG A 115 -6.74 -1.60 11.45
CA ARG A 115 -5.38 -1.76 12.01
C ARG A 115 -5.09 -3.22 12.36
N LYS A 116 -6.01 -3.89 13.05
CA LYS A 116 -5.86 -5.32 13.40
C LYS A 116 -5.70 -6.19 12.16
N TYR A 117 -6.51 -5.94 11.13
CA TYR A 117 -6.38 -6.61 9.84
C TYR A 117 -4.98 -6.39 9.22
N LEU A 118 -4.51 -5.15 9.15
CA LEU A 118 -3.19 -4.84 8.60
C LEU A 118 -2.04 -5.48 9.41
N ILE A 119 -2.14 -5.53 10.74
CA ILE A 119 -1.17 -6.25 11.58
C ILE A 119 -1.13 -7.75 11.24
N GLN A 120 -2.30 -8.38 11.03
CA GLN A 120 -2.37 -9.78 10.60
C GLN A 120 -1.78 -9.98 9.20
N GLU A 121 -1.86 -8.95 8.37
CA GLU A 121 -1.20 -8.85 7.07
C GLU A 121 0.30 -8.47 7.18
N GLY A 122 0.89 -8.45 8.37
CA GLY A 122 2.32 -8.23 8.60
C GLY A 122 2.76 -6.76 8.59
N PHE A 123 1.82 -5.80 8.68
CA PHE A 123 2.17 -4.40 8.84
C PHE A 123 2.63 -4.11 10.28
N VAL A 124 3.71 -3.33 10.39
CA VAL A 124 4.22 -2.76 11.62
C VAL A 124 3.65 -1.35 11.79
N PHE A 125 3.16 -1.05 12.98
CA PHE A 125 2.63 0.26 13.35
C PHE A 125 3.47 0.84 14.48
N PRO A 126 4.08 2.02 14.32
CA PRO A 126 4.76 2.71 15.41
C PRO A 126 3.76 3.22 16.46
N GLY A 127 4.24 3.37 17.68
CA GLY A 127 3.45 3.84 18.82
C GLY A 127 2.43 2.84 19.36
N GLU A 128 1.58 3.33 20.25
CA GLU A 128 0.70 2.49 21.05
C GLU A 128 -0.48 1.90 20.25
N PRO A 129 -1.03 0.73 20.64
CA PRO A 129 -2.11 0.06 19.91
C PRO A 129 -3.39 0.89 19.74
N TRP A 130 -3.66 1.82 20.65
CA TRP A 130 -4.83 2.71 20.60
C TRP A 130 -4.62 3.96 19.73
N MET A 131 -3.41 4.22 19.25
CA MET A 131 -3.13 5.38 18.41
C MET A 131 -3.60 5.17 16.97
N CYS A 132 -4.15 6.22 16.36
CA CYS A 132 -4.33 6.27 14.91
C CYS A 132 -2.97 6.55 14.25
N GLY A 133 -2.74 6.02 13.05
CA GLY A 133 -1.44 6.22 12.41
C GLY A 133 -1.28 5.50 11.08
N SER A 134 -0.03 5.45 10.61
CA SER A 134 0.32 4.74 9.38
C SER A 134 0.84 3.34 9.70
N GLY A 135 0.48 2.36 8.86
CA GLY A 135 1.08 1.04 8.86
C GLY A 135 2.19 0.96 7.83
N TYR A 136 3.28 0.27 8.16
CA TYR A 136 4.42 0.02 7.28
C TYR A 136 4.60 -1.47 7.04
N TRP A 137 4.84 -1.87 5.80
CA TRP A 137 5.15 -3.24 5.43
C TRP A 137 6.45 -3.26 4.63
N PHE A 138 7.29 -4.23 4.94
CA PHE A 138 8.53 -4.49 4.25
C PHE A 138 8.82 -5.98 4.29
N LYS A 139 9.47 -6.51 3.25
CA LYS A 139 9.78 -7.95 3.13
C LYS A 139 10.56 -8.51 4.31
N ASN A 140 11.40 -7.67 4.93
CA ASN A 140 12.13 -7.99 6.16
C ASN A 140 11.53 -7.16 7.32
N PRO A 141 10.55 -7.71 8.06
CA PRO A 141 9.87 -6.96 9.12
C PRO A 141 10.80 -6.60 10.28
N GLN A 142 11.91 -7.32 10.50
CA GLN A 142 12.89 -7.00 11.54
C GLN A 142 13.49 -5.60 11.34
N VAL A 143 13.74 -5.20 10.09
CA VAL A 143 14.23 -3.84 9.76
C VAL A 143 13.27 -2.76 10.27
N LEU A 144 11.95 -3.00 10.16
CA LEU A 144 10.94 -2.07 10.67
C LEU A 144 10.88 -2.07 12.20
N HIS A 145 10.98 -3.24 12.84
CA HIS A 145 10.93 -3.36 14.29
C HIS A 145 12.15 -2.76 14.99
N GLU A 146 13.36 -2.99 14.47
CA GLU A 146 14.61 -2.44 15.00
C GLU A 146 14.65 -0.90 14.89
N ASN A 147 13.90 -0.34 13.94
CA ASN A 147 13.87 1.08 13.66
C ASN A 147 12.48 1.70 13.90
N ILE A 148 11.66 1.10 14.76
CA ILE A 148 10.25 1.48 14.94
C ILE A 148 10.07 2.95 15.35
N GLU A 149 11.00 3.48 16.16
CA GLU A 149 11.01 4.88 16.59
C GLU A 149 11.23 5.86 15.43
N LEU A 150 11.90 5.44 14.36
CA LEU A 150 12.14 6.24 13.16
C LEU A 150 10.96 6.25 12.19
N LEU A 151 9.97 5.39 12.39
CA LEU A 151 8.74 5.32 11.58
C LEU A 151 7.67 6.32 12.04
N SER A 152 7.84 6.88 13.24
CA SER A 152 6.91 7.79 13.93
C SER A 152 6.95 9.24 13.42
N VAL A 153 7.75 9.53 12.38
CA VAL A 153 8.01 10.89 11.87
C VAL A 153 7.07 11.29 10.74
#